data_AF-A0A848ZC19-F1
#
_entry.id   AF-A0A848ZC19-F1
#
_cell.length_a   1.000
_cell.length_b   1.000
_cell.length_c   1.000
_cell.angle_alpha   90.00
_cell.angle_beta   90.00
_cell.angle_gamma   90.00
#
_symmetry.space_group_name_H-M   'P 1'
#
loop_
_entity.id
_entity.type
_entity.pdbx_description
1 polymer ?
#
loop_
_entity_poly.entity_id
_entity_poly.type
_entity_poly.pdbx_seq_one_letter_code
_entity_poly.pdbx_strand_id
1 'polypeptide(L)' 'MTALTIPIARLAHARDLPLPQAATAHAAGVDLLAAVDGEMALAPGERAL' A
#
# COMPACT_ATOMS: atom_id res chain seq x y z
N MET A 1 -1.72 24.64 -2.80
CA MET A 1 -1.41 23.22 -3.05
C MET A 1 -2.27 22.76 -4.21
N THR A 2 -1.68 22.24 -5.27
CA THR A 2 -2.44 21.71 -6.41
C THR A 2 -2.85 20.27 -6.08
N ALA A 3 -4.15 19.99 -6.09
CA ALA A 3 -4.64 18.63 -5.91
C ALA A 3 -4.35 17.80 -7.17
N LEU A 4 -3.75 16.63 -6.99
CA LEU A 4 -3.52 15.64 -8.06
C LEU A 4 -4.48 14.48 -7.87
N THR A 5 -5.07 14.00 -8.97
CA THR A 5 -5.90 12.79 -8.96
C THR A 5 -5.03 11.61 -9.38
N ILE A 6 -4.97 10.58 -8.55
CA ILE A 6 -4.21 9.35 -8.83
C ILE A 6 -5.22 8.21 -9.08
N PRO A 7 -5.24 7.60 -10.28
CA PRO A 7 -6.12 6.47 -10.56
C PRO A 7 -5.64 5.22 -9.80
N ILE A 8 -6.56 4.53 -9.12
CA ILE A 8 -6.26 3.28 -8.40
C ILE A 8 -7.23 2.19 -8.88
N ALA A 9 -6.68 1.07 -9.35
CA ALA A 9 -7.44 -0.14 -9.65
C ALA A 9 -7.35 -1.11 -8.46
N ARG A 10 -8.48 -1.38 -7.80
CA ARG A 10 -8.56 -2.33 -6.70
C ARG A 10 -8.83 -3.73 -7.23
N LEU A 11 -7.91 -4.65 -6.95
CA LEU A 11 -8.01 -6.05 -7.33
C LEU A 11 -8.60 -6.91 -6.20
N ALA A 12 -8.97 -8.15 -6.50
CA ALA A 12 -9.69 -9.03 -5.57
C ALA A 12 -8.94 -9.30 -4.26
N HIS A 13 -7.61 -9.48 -4.29
CA HIS A 13 -6.77 -9.75 -3.12
C HIS A 13 -6.59 -8.52 -2.20
N ALA A 14 -6.93 -7.31 -2.67
CA ALA A 14 -6.87 -6.09 -1.88
C ALA A 14 -8.26 -5.60 -1.42
N ARG A 15 -9.31 -6.42 -1.59
CA ARG A 15 -10.70 -6.01 -1.36
C ARG A 15 -10.96 -5.52 0.06
N ASP A 16 -10.29 -6.11 1.05
CA ASP A 16 -10.52 -5.83 2.47
C ASP A 16 -9.51 -4.81 3.04
N LEU A 17 -8.59 -4.29 2.22
CA LEU A 17 -7.58 -3.32 2.63
C LEU A 17 -8.03 -1.88 2.37
N PRO A 18 -7.71 -0.89 3.23
CA PRO A 18 -7.96 0.51 2.92
C PRO A 18 -7.17 0.96 1.68
N LEU A 19 -7.66 1.98 0.97
CA LEU A 19 -6.80 2.67 -0.02
C LEU A 19 -5.70 3.45 0.71
N PRO A 20 -4.53 3.66 0.08
CA PRO A 20 -3.46 4.47 0.66
C PRO A 20 -3.94 5.89 0.99
N GLN A 21 -3.58 6.38 2.18
CA GLN A 21 -3.90 7.72 2.64
C GLN A 21 -2.70 8.34 3.37
N ALA A 22 -2.55 9.66 3.24
CA ALA A 22 -1.59 10.43 4.02
C ALA A 22 -1.97 10.41 5.51
N ALA A 23 -1.03 10.03 6.38
CA ALA A 23 -1.29 9.93 7.83
C ALA A 23 -1.53 11.30 8.51
N THR A 24 -0.95 12.38 7.96
CA THR A 24 -1.15 13.76 8.44
C THR A 24 -1.30 14.72 7.28
N ALA A 25 -1.78 15.94 7.54
CA ALA A 25 -2.02 16.96 6.52
C ALA A 25 -0.78 17.36 5.69
N HIS A 26 0.42 17.14 6.24
CA HIS A 26 1.69 17.51 5.62
C HIS A 26 2.59 16.31 5.31
N ALA A 27 2.04 15.10 5.37
CA ALA A 27 2.80 13.93 4.97
C ALA A 27 3.21 14.04 3.49
N ALA A 28 4.48 13.76 3.21
CA ALA A 28 5.03 13.81 1.86
C ALA A 28 4.67 12.57 1.01
N GLY A 29 4.11 11.53 1.63
CA GLY A 29 3.77 10.27 0.99
C GLY A 29 2.65 9.52 1.70
N VAL A 30 2.39 8.29 1.24
CA VAL A 30 1.38 7.38 1.76
C VAL A 30 1.98 5.99 1.93
N ASP A 31 1.45 5.24 2.90
CA ASP A 31 1.88 3.86 3.13
C ASP A 31 1.16 2.91 2.16
N LEU A 32 1.88 1.90 1.67
CA LEU A 32 1.31 0.80 0.89
C LEU A 32 1.24 -0.46 1.75
N LEU A 33 0.06 -1.06 1.82
CA LEU A 33 -0.15 -2.31 2.53
C LEU A 33 0.11 -3.50 1.61
N ALA A 34 0.80 -4.51 2.13
CA ALA A 34 0.99 -5.78 1.42
C ALA A 34 -0.35 -6.52 1.32
N ALA A 35 -0.79 -6.79 0.10
CA ALA A 35 -2.03 -7.52 -0.17
C ALA A 35 -1.73 -9.01 -0.40
N VAL A 36 -1.22 -9.66 0.65
CA VAL A 36 -0.87 -11.09 0.70
C VAL A 36 -1.93 -11.87 1.47
N ASP A 37 -2.14 -13.14 1.13
CA ASP A 37 -3.19 -13.98 1.74
C ASP A 37 -2.88 -14.42 3.18
N GLY A 38 -1.63 -14.23 3.64
CA GLY A 38 -1.19 -14.64 4.97
C GLY A 38 0.26 -14.26 5.26
N GLU A 39 0.83 -14.87 6.29
CA GLU A 39 2.21 -14.62 6.69
C GLU A 39 3.21 -15.01 5.60
N MET A 40 4.16 -14.13 5.32
CA MET A 40 5.28 -14.37 4.42
C MET A 40 6.58 -14.14 5.19
N ALA A 41 7.32 -15.21 5.47
CA ALA A 41 8.63 -15.13 6.10
C ALA A 41 9.71 -14.83 5.05
N LEU A 42 10.61 -13.89 5.35
CA LEU A 42 11.80 -13.62 4.55
C LEU A 42 13.03 -13.91 5.40
N ALA A 43 13.87 -14.85 4.96
CA ALA A 43 15.15 -15.13 5.60
C ALA A 43 16.17 -14.00 5.27
N PRO A 44 17.28 -13.90 6.04
CA PRO A 44 18.29 -12.88 5.79
C PRO A 44 18.82 -12.92 4.35
N GLY A 45 18.66 -11.80 3.63
CA GLY A 45 19.09 -11.64 2.24
C GLY A 45 18.04 -12.04 1.19
N GLU A 46 16.93 -12.66 1.57
CA GLU A 46 15.83 -12.99 0.66
C GLU A 46 15.05 -11.75 0.21
N ARG A 47 14.44 -11.86 -0.97
CA ARG A 47 13.63 -10.80 -1.60
C ARG A 47 12.35 -11.42 -2.15
N ALA A 48 11.24 -10.74 -1.92
CA ALA A 48 9.94 -11.07 -2.50
C ALA A 48 9.30 -9.81 -3.09
N LEU A 49 8.38 -10.01 -4.03
CA LEU A 49 7.55 -8.99 -4.67
C LEU A 49 6.08 -9.29 -4.39
#